data_AF-A0AA39QE00-F1
#
_entry.id   AF-A0AA39QE00-F1
#
_cell.length_a   1.000
_cell.length_b   1.000
_cell.length_c   1.000
_cell.angle_alpha   90.00
_cell.angle_beta   90.00
_cell.angle_gamma   90.00
#
_symmetry.space_group_name_H-M   'P 1'
#
loop_
_entity.id
_entity.type
_entity.pdbx_description
1 polymer ?
#
loop_
_entity_poly.entity_id
_entity_poly.type
_entity_poly.pdbx_seq_one_letter_code
_entity_poly.pdbx_strand_id
1 'polypeptide(L)'
;MSNTSLSRFEQASGCLVPIINPCPEPFTPNDFTHYEYMARSYIESAENIASNRHVHALSEGFRDPLIKDWFVADMHHLCSLNVTNFLLAMRMAFLPRSWDRKLRDEIRSSYQGKDESVVEWMSRLRQTNTLLRHTYFHLSNADLLEHFKTHINTSLSAHRRYPEAAKEDDLMQWILIIKSIEESQDADGVRDPDATQCPPAIFKPTDPRLKRKRSSSNEDDVLSKRPTLSPPPSTSAPVATAPLTPTSPSAPFVSHSSKTLRTHALRIGLPCLTGEQRVWIKQRKGCFKCRRVWVYHTAYYCSNGSPDPETYQGIMEKDGTVAVDAPEHCPDVSQLLYDDEDRHWRSSVD
;
A
#
# COMPACT_ATOMS: atom_id res chain seq x y z
N MET A 1 18.05 -23.79 31.35
CA MET A 1 16.76 -23.45 30.73
C MET A 1 17.07 -22.97 29.33
N SER A 2 16.76 -23.77 28.32
CA SER A 2 17.06 -23.45 26.93
C SER A 2 16.15 -22.30 26.50
N ASN A 3 16.70 -21.11 26.32
CA ASN A 3 16.01 -19.98 25.70
C ASN A 3 15.82 -20.31 24.22
N THR A 4 14.75 -21.03 23.91
CA THR A 4 14.25 -21.06 22.54
C THR A 4 13.78 -19.64 22.27
N SER A 5 14.57 -18.87 21.53
CA SER A 5 14.18 -17.54 21.06
C SER A 5 12.95 -17.71 20.17
N LEU A 6 11.75 -17.59 20.75
CA LEU A 6 10.51 -17.61 20.00
C LEU A 6 10.51 -16.42 19.03
N SER A 7 10.11 -16.67 17.79
CA SER A 7 9.90 -15.59 16.82
C SER A 7 8.83 -14.65 17.38
N ARG A 8 9.04 -13.33 17.27
CA ARG A 8 8.05 -12.32 17.70
C ARG A 8 6.69 -12.55 17.04
N PHE A 9 6.70 -12.99 15.79
CA PHE A 9 5.50 -13.30 15.02
C PHE A 9 5.52 -14.75 14.52
N GLU A 10 4.37 -15.41 14.62
CA GLU A 10 4.17 -16.78 14.13
C GLU A 10 2.84 -16.90 13.40
N GLN A 11 2.85 -17.56 12.24
CA GLN A 11 1.65 -17.98 11.52
C GLN A 11 2.02 -19.15 10.63
N ALA A 12 1.45 -20.33 10.90
CA ALA A 12 1.78 -21.54 10.16
C ALA A 12 1.15 -21.57 8.76
N SER A 13 0.01 -20.90 8.57
CA SER A 13 -0.62 -20.70 7.27
C SER A 13 -1.47 -19.43 7.28
N GLY A 14 -1.76 -18.86 6.11
CA GLY A 14 -2.59 -17.67 5.99
C GLY A 14 -3.93 -17.80 6.73
N CYS A 15 -4.55 -18.99 6.70
CA CYS A 15 -5.85 -19.25 7.34
C CYS A 15 -5.80 -19.28 8.89
N LEU A 16 -4.61 -19.32 9.50
CA LEU A 16 -4.47 -19.34 10.95
C LEU A 16 -4.27 -17.94 11.50
N VAL A 17 -4.80 -17.71 12.70
CA VAL A 17 -4.67 -16.43 13.39
C VAL A 17 -3.19 -16.09 13.56
N PRO A 18 -2.75 -14.87 13.19
CA PRO A 18 -1.38 -14.45 13.39
C PRO A 18 -1.09 -14.21 14.87
N ILE A 19 -0.01 -14.81 15.35
CA ILE A 19 0.38 -14.78 16.75
C ILE A 19 1.43 -13.68 16.96
N ILE A 20 1.25 -12.88 18.02
CA ILE A 20 2.26 -11.96 18.54
C ILE A 20 2.77 -12.51 19.87
N ASN A 21 3.99 -13.04 19.89
CA ASN A 21 4.62 -13.60 21.07
C ASN A 21 5.27 -12.53 21.96
N PRO A 22 5.41 -12.79 23.27
CA PRO A 22 6.15 -11.91 24.18
C PRO A 22 7.56 -11.63 23.66
N CYS A 23 7.94 -10.36 23.58
CA CYS A 23 9.28 -9.97 23.15
C CYS A 23 9.83 -8.83 24.02
N PRO A 24 11.09 -8.92 24.52
CA PRO A 24 11.67 -7.87 25.35
C PRO A 24 12.06 -6.63 24.55
N GLU A 25 12.33 -6.77 23.26
CA GLU A 25 12.72 -5.66 22.39
C GLU A 25 11.52 -4.75 22.07
N PRO A 26 11.72 -3.44 21.85
CA PRO A 26 10.64 -2.56 21.43
C PRO A 26 10.09 -2.94 20.03
N PHE A 27 8.85 -2.53 19.74
CA PHE A 27 8.29 -2.67 18.41
C PHE A 27 8.94 -1.72 17.41
N THR A 28 9.13 -2.19 16.18
CA THR A 28 9.62 -1.43 15.03
C THR A 28 8.53 -1.27 13.97
N PRO A 29 8.66 -0.29 13.04
CA PRO A 29 7.71 -0.16 11.94
C PRO A 29 7.63 -1.41 11.04
N ASN A 30 8.74 -2.14 10.92
CA ASN A 30 8.80 -3.39 10.16
C ASN A 30 7.93 -4.48 10.80
N ASP A 31 7.95 -4.57 12.14
CA ASP A 31 7.12 -5.52 12.89
C ASP A 31 5.63 -5.35 12.60
N PHE A 32 5.14 -4.11 12.65
CA PHE A 32 3.73 -3.84 12.34
C PHE A 32 3.39 -4.03 10.86
N THR A 33 4.35 -3.83 9.96
CA THR A 33 4.15 -4.09 8.52
C THR A 33 4.08 -5.59 8.25
N HIS A 34 4.91 -6.39 8.93
CA HIS A 34 4.87 -7.84 8.87
C HIS A 34 3.57 -8.39 9.47
N TYR A 35 3.17 -7.92 10.66
CA TYR A 35 1.92 -8.32 11.28
C TYR A 35 0.70 -7.90 10.43
N GLU A 36 0.72 -6.71 9.83
CA GLU A 36 -0.32 -6.26 8.91
C GLU A 36 -0.51 -7.21 7.72
N TYR A 37 0.58 -7.69 7.13
CA TYR A 37 0.52 -8.67 6.05
C TYR A 37 -0.14 -9.98 6.51
N MET A 38 0.30 -10.52 7.65
CA MET A 38 -0.25 -11.75 8.22
C MET A 38 -1.74 -11.62 8.59
N ALA A 39 -2.11 -10.48 9.17
CA ALA A 39 -3.48 -10.16 9.57
C ALA A 39 -4.42 -10.04 8.37
N ARG A 40 -3.99 -9.37 7.29
CA ARG A 40 -4.77 -9.28 6.06
C ARG A 40 -4.90 -10.64 5.39
N SER A 41 -3.81 -11.41 5.31
CA SER A 41 -3.85 -12.77 4.76
C SER A 41 -4.82 -13.66 5.53
N TYR A 42 -4.84 -13.57 6.86
CA TYR A 42 -5.83 -14.26 7.70
C TYR A 42 -7.26 -13.85 7.41
N ILE A 43 -7.54 -12.56 7.36
CA ILE A 43 -8.89 -12.06 7.15
C ILE A 43 -9.42 -12.39 5.74
N GLU A 44 -8.55 -12.37 4.74
CA GLU A 44 -8.89 -12.70 3.35
C GLU A 44 -9.07 -14.20 3.12
N SER A 45 -8.30 -15.03 3.83
CA SER A 45 -8.34 -16.49 3.68
C SER A 45 -9.28 -17.20 4.65
N ALA A 46 -9.63 -16.58 5.77
CA ALA A 46 -10.57 -17.15 6.72
C ALA A 46 -12.00 -17.02 6.17
N GLU A 47 -12.63 -18.16 5.94
CA GLU A 47 -14.02 -18.21 5.53
C GLU A 47 -14.92 -17.66 6.65
N ASN A 48 -15.89 -16.82 6.28
CA ASN A 48 -17.02 -16.41 7.13
C ASN A 48 -16.71 -15.52 8.35
N ILE A 49 -15.62 -14.74 8.37
CA ILE A 49 -15.44 -13.69 9.39
C ILE A 49 -16.14 -12.40 8.93
N ALA A 50 -17.20 -12.02 9.64
CA ALA A 50 -17.88 -10.74 9.41
C ALA A 50 -16.92 -9.55 9.63
N SER A 51 -17.04 -8.49 8.82
CA SER A 51 -16.09 -7.36 8.86
C SER A 51 -15.99 -6.66 10.22
N ASN A 52 -17.08 -6.64 10.99
CA ASN A 52 -17.11 -6.10 12.36
C ASN A 52 -16.50 -7.04 13.41
N ARG A 53 -16.09 -8.26 13.03
CA ARG A 53 -15.44 -9.25 13.89
C ARG A 53 -13.96 -9.41 13.58
N HIS A 54 -13.45 -8.79 12.51
CA HIS A 54 -12.05 -8.91 12.07
C HIS A 54 -11.05 -8.62 13.19
N VAL A 55 -11.17 -7.47 13.86
CA VAL A 55 -10.25 -7.08 14.93
C VAL A 55 -10.35 -8.01 16.14
N HIS A 56 -11.57 -8.42 16.50
CA HIS A 56 -11.79 -9.39 17.57
C HIS A 56 -11.12 -10.75 17.24
N ALA A 57 -11.29 -11.26 16.02
CA ALA A 57 -10.68 -12.51 15.61
C ALA A 57 -9.14 -12.46 15.66
N LEU A 58 -8.54 -11.34 15.25
CA LEU A 58 -7.08 -11.13 15.38
C LEU A 58 -6.60 -11.18 16.84
N SER A 59 -7.44 -10.73 17.79
CA SER A 59 -7.06 -10.68 19.21
C SER A 59 -6.83 -12.05 19.85
N GLU A 60 -7.33 -13.12 19.23
CA GLU A 60 -7.07 -14.50 19.67
C GLU A 60 -5.58 -14.87 19.56
N GLY A 61 -4.82 -14.15 18.72
CA GLY A 61 -3.38 -14.34 18.55
C GLY A 61 -2.49 -13.49 19.49
N PHE A 62 -3.05 -12.64 20.34
CA PHE A 62 -2.26 -11.76 21.22
C PHE A 62 -1.72 -12.51 22.45
N ARG A 63 -0.47 -12.96 22.38
CA ARG A 63 0.25 -13.59 23.50
C ARG A 63 1.18 -12.64 24.24
N ASP A 64 1.66 -11.60 23.57
CA ASP A 64 2.42 -10.52 24.19
C ASP A 64 1.55 -9.78 25.23
N PRO A 65 1.97 -9.72 26.52
CA PRO A 65 1.17 -9.10 27.57
C PRO A 65 0.89 -7.62 27.33
N LEU A 66 1.83 -6.88 26.74
CA LEU A 66 1.67 -5.44 26.49
C LEU A 66 0.60 -5.19 25.43
N ILE A 67 0.62 -5.96 24.34
CA ILE A 67 -0.42 -5.90 23.31
C ILE A 67 -1.77 -6.31 23.90
N LYS A 68 -1.80 -7.40 24.69
CA LYS A 68 -3.03 -7.93 25.26
C LYS A 68 -3.69 -6.97 26.25
N ASP A 69 -2.92 -6.41 27.18
CA ASP A 69 -3.43 -5.48 28.19
C ASP A 69 -3.93 -4.18 27.53
N TRP A 70 -3.17 -3.64 26.57
CA TRP A 70 -3.60 -2.51 25.76
C TRP A 70 -4.92 -2.78 25.02
N PHE A 71 -5.05 -3.96 24.42
CA PHE A 71 -6.26 -4.35 23.71
C PHE A 71 -7.46 -4.48 24.64
N VAL A 72 -7.29 -5.16 25.79
CA VAL A 72 -8.37 -5.37 26.77
C VAL A 72 -8.84 -4.05 27.37
N ALA A 73 -7.93 -3.11 27.62
CA ALA A 73 -8.26 -1.81 28.20
C ALA A 73 -9.21 -0.96 27.34
N ASP A 74 -9.21 -1.13 26.02
CA ASP A 74 -10.06 -0.38 25.09
C ASP A 74 -10.73 -1.27 24.04
N MET A 75 -11.04 -2.52 24.42
CA MET A 75 -11.49 -3.58 23.51
C MET A 75 -12.70 -3.16 22.68
N HIS A 76 -13.68 -2.49 23.30
CA HIS A 76 -14.90 -2.08 22.62
C HIS A 76 -14.63 -1.07 21.50
N HIS A 77 -13.79 -0.06 21.77
CA HIS A 77 -13.41 0.90 20.74
C HIS A 77 -12.59 0.22 19.64
N LEU A 78 -11.57 -0.56 20.00
CA LEU A 78 -10.67 -1.21 19.04
C LEU A 78 -11.42 -2.18 18.12
N CYS A 79 -12.37 -2.95 18.65
CA CYS A 79 -13.21 -3.86 17.85
C CYS A 79 -14.17 -3.13 16.90
N SER A 80 -14.48 -1.85 17.15
CA SER A 80 -15.31 -1.04 16.23
C SER A 80 -14.54 -0.52 15.02
N LEU A 81 -13.21 -0.59 15.04
CA LEU A 81 -12.36 -0.13 13.95
C LEU A 81 -12.32 -1.16 12.81
N ASN A 82 -12.14 -0.66 11.58
CA ASN A 82 -11.65 -1.53 10.51
C ASN A 82 -10.17 -1.88 10.73
N VAL A 83 -9.69 -2.92 10.03
CA VAL A 83 -8.33 -3.45 10.18
C VAL A 83 -7.26 -2.36 9.99
N THR A 84 -7.41 -1.50 8.99
CA THR A 84 -6.45 -0.41 8.72
C THR A 84 -6.36 0.56 9.91
N ASN A 85 -7.49 1.00 10.45
CA ASN A 85 -7.54 1.92 11.59
C ASN A 85 -7.04 1.25 12.88
N PHE A 86 -7.33 -0.05 13.06
CA PHE A 86 -6.80 -0.83 14.17
C PHE A 86 -5.27 -0.93 14.13
N LEU A 87 -4.69 -1.27 12.98
CA LEU A 87 -3.23 -1.34 12.81
C LEU A 87 -2.55 0.03 12.97
N LEU A 88 -3.22 1.12 12.57
CA LEU A 88 -2.76 2.48 12.86
C LEU A 88 -2.77 2.76 14.37
N ALA A 89 -3.82 2.35 15.08
CA ALA A 89 -3.87 2.48 16.55
C ALA A 89 -2.74 1.69 17.23
N MET A 90 -2.46 0.47 16.76
CA MET A 90 -1.30 -0.31 17.24
C MET A 90 0.02 0.43 17.01
N ARG A 91 0.27 0.92 15.79
CA ARG A 91 1.47 1.69 15.47
C ARG A 91 1.61 2.92 16.36
N MET A 92 0.52 3.63 16.64
CA MET A 92 0.52 4.81 17.51
C MET A 92 0.77 4.48 18.98
N ALA A 93 0.33 3.31 19.45
CA ALA A 93 0.50 2.88 20.84
C ALA A 93 1.93 2.43 21.14
N PHE A 94 2.58 1.73 20.19
CA PHE A 94 3.83 1.01 20.46
C PHE A 94 5.07 1.55 19.77
N LEU A 95 4.93 2.43 18.76
CA LEU A 95 6.10 3.04 18.11
C LEU A 95 6.49 4.36 18.79
N PRO A 96 7.79 4.71 18.81
CA PRO A 96 8.26 5.99 19.32
C PRO A 96 7.58 7.15 18.60
N ARG A 97 7.29 8.24 19.33
CA ARG A 97 6.78 9.48 18.70
C ARG A 97 7.71 9.90 17.56
N SER A 98 7.12 10.37 16.45
CA SER A 98 7.83 10.84 15.25
C SER A 98 8.66 9.79 14.49
N TRP A 99 8.45 8.50 14.72
CA TRP A 99 9.10 7.42 13.94
C TRP A 99 8.92 7.62 12.42
N ASP A 100 7.73 8.03 12.03
CA ASP A 100 7.30 8.29 10.66
C ASP A 100 8.04 9.47 10.03
N ARG A 101 8.17 10.57 10.78
CA ARG A 101 8.98 11.72 10.37
C ARG A 101 10.44 11.31 10.14
N LYS A 102 11.03 10.55 11.07
CA LYS A 102 12.43 10.11 10.97
C LYS A 102 12.68 9.29 9.71
N LEU A 103 11.82 8.31 9.42
CA LEU A 103 11.95 7.50 8.20
C LEU A 103 11.78 8.34 6.92
N ARG A 104 10.88 9.32 6.91
CA ARG A 104 10.75 10.23 5.77
C ARG A 104 11.99 11.10 5.58
N ASP A 105 12.53 11.63 6.67
CA ASP A 105 13.74 12.46 6.63
C ASP A 105 14.95 11.61 6.19
N GLU A 106 15.02 10.35 6.61
CA GLU A 106 15.99 9.37 6.11
C GLU A 106 15.87 9.19 4.58
N ILE A 107 14.67 8.94 4.05
CA ILE A 107 14.46 8.84 2.60
C ILE A 107 14.93 10.12 1.90
N ARG A 108 14.47 11.29 2.35
CA ARG A 108 14.77 12.59 1.72
C ARG A 108 16.24 12.99 1.78
N SER A 109 16.97 12.51 2.77
CA SER A 109 18.40 12.78 2.92
C SER A 109 19.29 11.77 2.19
N SER A 110 18.70 10.73 1.59
CA SER A 110 19.45 9.67 0.94
C SER A 110 19.86 10.06 -0.48
N TYR A 111 21.08 9.66 -0.85
CA TYR A 111 21.66 9.79 -2.18
C TYR A 111 22.19 8.43 -2.60
N GLN A 112 22.28 8.20 -3.91
CA GLN A 112 22.96 7.02 -4.43
C GLN A 112 24.44 7.05 -4.02
N GLY A 113 24.91 5.99 -3.35
CA GLY A 113 26.33 5.81 -3.06
C GLY A 113 27.19 5.75 -4.33
N LYS A 114 28.49 6.05 -4.21
CA LYS A 114 29.43 6.05 -5.35
C LYS A 114 29.57 4.66 -6.00
N ASP A 115 29.51 3.62 -5.18
CA ASP A 115 29.69 2.22 -5.57
C ASP A 115 28.41 1.39 -5.34
N GLU A 116 27.26 2.06 -5.16
CA GLU A 116 25.96 1.42 -4.92
C GLU A 116 25.16 1.36 -6.23
N SER A 117 24.57 0.19 -6.54
CA SER A 117 23.61 0.05 -7.64
C SER A 117 22.43 1.00 -7.42
N VAL A 118 21.98 1.64 -8.50
CA VAL A 118 20.79 2.51 -8.46
C VAL A 118 19.58 1.67 -8.05
N VAL A 119 19.47 0.43 -8.54
CA VAL A 119 18.35 -0.47 -8.23
C VAL A 119 18.32 -0.88 -6.76
N GLU A 120 19.48 -1.15 -6.16
CA GLU A 120 19.57 -1.49 -4.74
C GLU A 120 19.18 -0.29 -3.86
N TRP A 121 19.75 0.89 -4.15
CA TRP A 121 19.42 2.14 -3.47
C TRP A 121 17.91 2.44 -3.52
N MET A 122 17.32 2.42 -4.72
CA MET A 122 15.89 2.63 -4.92
C MET A 122 15.05 1.61 -4.17
N SER A 123 15.45 0.34 -4.18
CA SER A 123 14.71 -0.74 -3.51
C SER A 123 14.66 -0.52 -2.01
N ARG A 124 15.79 -0.14 -1.39
CA ARG A 124 15.86 0.22 0.03
C ARG A 124 14.94 1.39 0.36
N LEU A 125 14.98 2.47 -0.42
CA LEU A 125 14.12 3.65 -0.20
C LEU A 125 12.63 3.32 -0.36
N ARG A 126 12.26 2.48 -1.33
CA ARG A 126 10.86 2.03 -1.52
C ARG A 126 10.39 1.11 -0.39
N GLN A 127 11.27 0.29 0.16
CA GLN A 127 10.99 -0.52 1.35
C GLN A 127 10.76 0.40 2.56
N THR A 128 11.64 1.37 2.80
CA THR A 128 11.45 2.37 3.87
C THR A 128 10.15 3.16 3.69
N ASN A 129 9.82 3.58 2.46
CA ASN A 129 8.56 4.28 2.17
C ASN A 129 7.34 3.39 2.40
N THR A 130 7.46 2.07 2.20
CA THR A 130 6.38 1.11 2.49
C THR A 130 6.04 1.07 3.99
N LEU A 131 7.03 1.27 4.87
CA LEU A 131 6.79 1.38 6.31
C LEU A 131 5.98 2.62 6.70
N LEU A 132 5.97 3.64 5.83
CA LEU A 132 5.20 4.87 6.02
C LEU A 132 3.76 4.76 5.52
N ARG A 133 3.33 3.63 4.94
CA ARG A 133 1.96 3.47 4.44
C ARG A 133 0.94 3.80 5.52
N HIS A 134 -0.17 4.40 5.07
CA HIS A 134 -1.24 4.88 5.94
C HIS A 134 -0.85 6.06 6.86
N THR A 135 0.36 6.63 6.70
CA THR A 135 0.76 7.90 7.34
C THR A 135 0.77 9.06 6.34
N TYR A 136 0.75 10.29 6.84
CA TYR A 136 0.89 11.51 6.02
C TYR A 136 2.31 11.71 5.47
N PHE A 137 3.28 10.93 5.93
CA PHE A 137 4.68 11.06 5.53
C PHE A 137 5.07 10.07 4.42
N HIS A 138 4.15 9.18 4.02
CA HIS A 138 4.32 8.35 2.84
C HIS A 138 4.48 9.21 1.59
N LEU A 139 5.59 9.02 0.87
CA LEU A 139 5.85 9.70 -0.38
C LEU A 139 5.04 9.06 -1.51
N SER A 140 4.46 9.89 -2.37
CA SER A 140 3.78 9.39 -3.57
C SER A 140 4.80 8.82 -4.56
N ASN A 141 4.33 8.07 -5.56
CA ASN A 141 5.22 7.59 -6.62
C ASN A 141 5.87 8.75 -7.38
N ALA A 142 5.16 9.87 -7.55
CA ALA A 142 5.70 11.07 -8.18
C ALA A 142 6.82 11.70 -7.33
N ASP A 143 6.59 11.86 -6.02
CA ASP A 143 7.62 12.39 -5.10
C ASP A 143 8.87 11.49 -5.05
N LEU A 144 8.68 10.17 -5.06
CA LEU A 144 9.78 9.21 -5.11
C LEU A 144 10.54 9.30 -6.42
N LEU A 145 9.85 9.41 -7.55
CA LEU A 145 10.48 9.54 -8.86
C LEU A 145 11.30 10.83 -8.97
N GLU A 146 10.73 11.96 -8.54
CA GLU A 146 11.44 13.23 -8.48
C GLU A 146 12.70 13.14 -7.60
N HIS A 147 12.57 12.52 -6.43
CA HIS A 147 13.69 12.29 -5.53
C HIS A 147 14.78 11.44 -6.19
N PHE A 148 14.41 10.33 -6.84
CA PHE A 148 15.38 9.49 -7.54
C PHE A 148 16.09 10.21 -8.69
N LYS A 149 15.34 10.96 -9.53
CA LYS A 149 15.92 11.74 -10.63
C LYS A 149 16.92 12.81 -10.13
N THR A 150 16.68 13.39 -8.96
CA THR A 150 17.51 14.49 -8.41
C THR A 150 18.67 14.02 -7.54
N HIS A 151 18.62 12.79 -6.98
CA HIS A 151 19.59 12.29 -6.00
C HIS A 151 20.45 11.11 -6.53
N ILE A 152 20.33 10.76 -7.81
CA ILE A 152 21.29 9.91 -8.53
C ILE A 152 22.63 10.65 -8.68
N ASN A 153 23.74 9.93 -8.52
CA ASN A 153 25.07 10.53 -8.59
C ASN A 153 25.38 11.09 -9.98
N THR A 154 25.80 12.36 -10.03
CA THR A 154 26.03 13.17 -11.24
C THR A 154 27.16 12.70 -12.16
N SER A 155 28.12 11.86 -11.71
CA SER A 155 29.05 11.19 -12.64
C SER A 155 28.33 10.32 -13.67
N LEU A 156 27.04 10.06 -13.40
CA LEU A 156 26.09 9.27 -14.16
C LEU A 156 24.83 10.08 -14.49
N SER A 157 24.93 11.42 -14.54
CA SER A 157 23.81 12.35 -14.76
C SER A 157 22.73 11.75 -15.66
N ALA A 158 21.50 11.67 -15.17
CA ALA A 158 20.39 11.00 -15.86
C ALA A 158 20.17 11.52 -17.29
N HIS A 159 20.56 12.77 -17.57
CA HIS A 159 20.48 13.37 -18.89
C HIS A 159 21.54 12.84 -19.87
N ARG A 160 22.68 12.36 -19.38
CA ARG A 160 23.78 11.81 -20.20
C ARG A 160 23.85 10.29 -20.15
N ARG A 161 23.45 9.65 -19.05
CA ARG A 161 23.49 8.17 -18.88
C ARG A 161 22.16 7.47 -19.14
N TYR A 162 21.02 8.16 -19.00
CA TYR A 162 19.68 7.56 -19.08
C TYR A 162 18.69 8.45 -19.88
N PRO A 163 18.96 8.76 -21.16
CA PRO A 163 18.13 9.69 -21.94
C PRO A 163 16.69 9.19 -22.14
N GLU A 164 16.48 7.87 -22.18
CA GLU A 164 15.16 7.23 -22.20
C GLU A 164 14.44 7.41 -20.85
N ALA A 165 15.14 7.21 -19.73
CA ALA A 165 14.57 7.34 -18.40
C ALA A 165 14.27 8.80 -18.01
N ALA A 166 14.99 9.78 -18.58
CA ALA A 166 14.78 11.19 -18.27
C ALA A 166 13.34 11.66 -18.57
N LYS A 167 12.73 11.10 -19.63
CA LYS A 167 11.38 11.45 -20.11
C LYS A 167 10.25 10.65 -19.47
N GLU A 168 10.59 9.63 -18.69
CA GLU A 168 9.60 8.74 -18.10
C GLU A 168 9.09 9.32 -16.79
N ASP A 169 7.77 9.44 -16.67
CA ASP A 169 7.09 10.06 -15.53
C ASP A 169 6.34 9.03 -14.68
N ASP A 170 6.21 7.79 -15.16
CA ASP A 170 5.77 6.67 -14.34
C ASP A 170 6.94 6.04 -13.58
N LEU A 171 6.83 5.99 -12.25
CA LEU A 171 7.88 5.44 -11.39
C LEU A 171 8.23 3.99 -11.75
N MET A 172 7.24 3.16 -12.09
CA MET A 172 7.47 1.74 -12.33
C MET A 172 8.17 1.52 -13.67
N GLN A 173 7.73 2.22 -14.72
CA GLN A 173 8.42 2.20 -16.02
C GLN A 173 9.84 2.74 -15.89
N TRP A 174 10.03 3.83 -15.15
CA TRP A 174 11.34 4.41 -14.92
C TRP A 174 12.30 3.41 -14.24
N ILE A 175 11.84 2.70 -13.20
CA ILE A 175 12.62 1.64 -12.53
C ILE A 175 12.97 0.51 -13.51
N LEU A 176 12.05 0.09 -14.38
CA LEU A 176 12.31 -0.97 -15.36
C LEU A 176 13.40 -0.57 -16.37
N ILE A 177 13.36 0.68 -16.85
CA ILE A 177 14.40 1.22 -17.74
C ILE A 177 15.76 1.21 -17.05
N ILE A 178 15.84 1.71 -15.82
CA ILE A 178 17.10 1.74 -15.05
C ILE A 178 17.66 0.32 -14.85
N LYS A 179 16.81 -0.65 -14.48
CA LYS A 179 17.20 -2.06 -14.33
C LYS A 179 17.81 -2.63 -15.60
N SER A 180 17.14 -2.46 -16.74
CA SER A 180 17.63 -2.98 -18.03
C SER A 180 18.99 -2.38 -18.41
N ILE A 181 19.25 -1.12 -18.03
CA ILE A 181 20.51 -0.44 -18.35
C ILE A 181 21.65 -0.94 -17.44
N GLU A 182 21.40 -1.13 -16.14
CA GLU A 182 22.40 -1.72 -15.23
C GLU A 182 22.76 -3.16 -15.64
N GLU A 183 21.76 -3.99 -15.94
CA GLU A 183 21.96 -5.38 -16.40
C GLU A 183 22.80 -5.46 -17.69
N SER A 184 22.64 -4.50 -18.60
CA SER A 184 23.42 -4.44 -19.84
C SER A 184 24.88 -4.04 -19.61
N GLN A 185 25.17 -3.26 -18.58
CA GLN A 185 26.53 -2.82 -18.25
C GLN A 185 27.34 -3.92 -17.57
N ASP A 186 26.70 -4.71 -16.71
CA ASP A 186 27.31 -5.88 -16.10
C ASP A 186 27.68 -6.95 -17.15
N ALA A 187 26.88 -7.07 -18.21
CA ALA A 187 27.16 -8.00 -19.31
C ALA A 187 28.34 -7.57 -20.20
N ASP A 188 28.53 -6.27 -20.45
CA ASP A 188 29.65 -5.75 -21.25
C ASP A 188 30.97 -5.70 -20.47
N GLY A 189 30.92 -5.56 -19.14
CA GLY A 189 32.10 -5.61 -18.26
C GLY A 189 32.79 -6.97 -18.17
N VAL A 190 32.18 -8.03 -18.70
CA VAL A 190 32.70 -9.41 -18.71
C VAL A 190 33.32 -9.80 -20.08
N ARG A 191 33.46 -8.86 -21.02
CA ARG A 191 34.24 -9.10 -22.25
C ARG A 191 35.73 -8.80 -22.01
N ASP A 192 36.49 -9.87 -21.86
CA ASP A 192 37.96 -9.90 -21.85
C ASP A 192 38.54 -9.18 -23.09
N PRO A 193 39.45 -8.19 -22.96
CA PRO A 193 39.98 -7.43 -24.09
C PRO A 193 41.14 -8.16 -24.79
N ASP A 194 41.07 -9.46 -24.99
CA ASP A 194 42.05 -10.23 -25.76
C ASP A 194 41.42 -10.95 -26.95
N ALA A 195 40.87 -10.16 -27.88
CA ALA A 195 40.55 -10.61 -29.22
C ALA A 195 40.92 -9.54 -30.24
N THR A 196 42.21 -9.21 -30.30
CA THR A 196 42.76 -8.40 -31.39
C THR A 196 43.20 -9.31 -32.54
N GLN A 197 42.49 -9.19 -33.66
CA GLN A 197 42.93 -9.38 -35.06
C GLN A 197 43.36 -10.77 -35.54
N CYS A 198 42.54 -11.33 -36.46
CA CYS A 198 43.02 -11.99 -37.67
C CYS A 198 42.07 -11.66 -38.85
N PRO A 199 42.58 -11.26 -40.04
CA PRO A 199 41.77 -10.85 -41.19
C PRO A 199 41.15 -12.05 -41.94
N PRO A 200 40.14 -11.82 -42.81
CA PRO A 200 39.30 -12.89 -43.33
C PRO A 200 39.95 -13.63 -44.50
N ALA A 201 40.15 -14.94 -44.36
CA ALA A 201 40.48 -15.81 -45.48
C ALA A 201 39.19 -16.34 -46.12
N ILE A 202 38.95 -15.88 -47.35
CA ILE A 202 38.03 -16.46 -48.33
C ILE A 202 38.46 -17.91 -48.59
N PHE A 203 37.58 -18.90 -48.44
CA PHE A 203 37.46 -20.07 -49.34
C PHE A 203 36.16 -20.85 -49.02
N LYS A 204 35.29 -20.99 -50.02
CA LYS A 204 34.21 -21.99 -50.07
C LYS A 204 34.74 -23.25 -50.84
N PRO A 205 33.91 -24.27 -51.17
CA PRO A 205 33.56 -25.43 -50.33
C PRO A 205 33.74 -26.78 -51.06
N THR A 206 34.17 -27.87 -50.42
CA THR A 206 34.00 -29.19 -51.03
C THR A 206 33.91 -30.33 -50.02
N ASP A 207 32.74 -30.97 -49.98
CA ASP A 207 32.55 -32.38 -49.55
C ASP A 207 32.51 -33.20 -50.85
N PRO A 208 33.09 -34.43 -50.93
CA PRO A 208 32.26 -35.60 -50.61
C PRO A 208 33.03 -36.83 -50.06
N ARG A 209 32.41 -37.45 -49.04
CA ARG A 209 32.16 -38.90 -48.87
C ARG A 209 33.32 -39.93 -48.75
N LEU A 210 32.95 -40.96 -47.98
CA LEU A 210 33.41 -42.37 -47.89
C LEU A 210 34.36 -42.61 -46.69
N LYS A 211 34.21 -43.64 -45.84
CA LYS A 211 33.22 -44.74 -45.71
C LYS A 211 33.53 -45.53 -44.41
N ARG A 212 32.47 -46.02 -43.74
CA ARG A 212 32.34 -47.35 -43.07
C ARG A 212 33.15 -47.56 -41.76
N LYS A 213 32.72 -48.26 -40.70
CA LYS A 213 31.91 -49.50 -40.54
C LYS A 213 31.62 -49.69 -39.02
N ARG A 214 30.36 -49.66 -38.56
CA ARG A 214 29.46 -50.77 -38.12
C ARG A 214 29.95 -51.71 -36.98
N SER A 215 29.01 -51.95 -36.04
CA SER A 215 28.77 -53.10 -35.11
C SER A 215 29.28 -52.85 -33.67
N SER A 216 28.67 -53.30 -32.55
CA SER A 216 27.39 -53.90 -32.12
C SER A 216 27.59 -54.32 -30.63
N SER A 217 26.51 -54.60 -29.87
CA SER A 217 26.40 -55.40 -28.60
C SER A 217 27.04 -54.82 -27.32
N ASN A 218 26.53 -54.92 -26.08
CA ASN A 218 25.47 -55.68 -25.37
C ASN A 218 25.16 -54.90 -24.04
N GLU A 219 23.90 -54.79 -23.59
CA GLU A 219 23.19 -55.58 -22.53
C GLU A 219 23.83 -55.54 -21.12
N ASP A 220 23.08 -55.06 -20.12
CA ASP A 220 22.70 -55.83 -18.91
C ASP A 220 21.86 -54.96 -17.93
N ASP A 221 20.58 -55.31 -17.78
CA ASP A 221 19.63 -54.76 -16.80
C ASP A 221 18.90 -55.93 -16.12
N VAL A 222 19.02 -56.06 -14.79
CA VAL A 222 18.39 -57.13 -13.98
C VAL A 222 17.87 -56.60 -12.64
N LEU A 223 16.56 -56.33 -12.62
CA LEU A 223 15.48 -56.88 -11.77
C LEU A 223 15.72 -57.26 -10.28
N SER A 224 14.91 -56.69 -9.38
CA SER A 224 14.11 -57.34 -8.27
C SER A 224 13.85 -56.36 -7.11
N LYS A 225 12.75 -56.32 -6.33
CA LYS A 225 11.50 -57.11 -6.18
C LYS A 225 10.54 -56.33 -5.23
N ARG A 226 9.23 -56.55 -5.40
CA ARG A 226 8.11 -56.20 -4.49
C ARG A 226 7.84 -57.34 -3.48
N PRO A 227 7.05 -57.14 -2.39
CA PRO A 227 5.62 -57.56 -2.39
C PRO A 227 4.69 -56.61 -1.55
N THR A 228 3.54 -56.14 -2.04
CA THR A 228 2.15 -56.71 -2.04
C THR A 228 1.55 -57.02 -0.66
N LEU A 229 0.43 -56.36 -0.32
CA LEU A 229 -0.84 -56.97 0.16
C LEU A 229 -1.95 -55.88 0.22
N SER A 230 -3.16 -56.27 -0.21
CA SER A 230 -4.45 -55.53 -0.22
C SER A 230 -5.50 -56.40 0.54
N PRO A 231 -6.82 -56.14 0.54
CA PRO A 231 -7.67 -55.01 1.00
C PRO A 231 -8.84 -55.58 1.89
N PRO A 232 -10.18 -55.31 1.76
CA PRO A 232 -11.07 -54.12 1.57
C PRO A 232 -12.23 -54.13 2.67
N PRO A 233 -13.55 -53.77 2.49
CA PRO A 233 -14.32 -52.97 1.49
C PRO A 233 -15.56 -52.12 2.00
N SER A 234 -16.24 -51.46 1.03
CA SER A 234 -17.71 -51.14 0.87
C SER A 234 -18.37 -50.04 1.75
N THR A 235 -19.46 -49.31 1.40
CA THR A 235 -20.50 -49.35 0.33
C THR A 235 -21.37 -48.04 0.35
N SER A 236 -21.90 -47.59 -0.80
CA SER A 236 -23.27 -47.05 -1.14
C SER A 236 -24.07 -46.15 -0.16
N ALA A 237 -24.98 -45.21 -0.50
CA ALA A 237 -25.53 -44.57 -1.71
C ALA A 237 -26.50 -43.42 -1.22
N PRO A 238 -27.67 -43.06 -1.83
CA PRO A 238 -28.00 -41.72 -2.37
C PRO A 238 -29.20 -41.00 -1.66
N VAL A 239 -29.68 -39.86 -2.20
CA VAL A 239 -31.10 -39.51 -2.49
C VAL A 239 -31.34 -37.99 -2.63
N ALA A 240 -32.13 -37.62 -3.64
CA ALA A 240 -32.67 -36.29 -3.92
C ALA A 240 -34.07 -36.08 -3.31
N THR A 241 -34.42 -34.85 -2.90
CA THR A 241 -35.82 -34.36 -2.87
C THR A 241 -35.85 -32.82 -2.82
N ALA A 242 -36.63 -32.19 -3.70
CA ALA A 242 -37.15 -30.81 -3.60
C ALA A 242 -38.34 -30.79 -2.57
N PRO A 243 -39.14 -29.71 -2.28
CA PRO A 243 -39.55 -28.62 -3.18
C PRO A 243 -39.93 -27.23 -2.55
N LEU A 244 -40.37 -26.31 -3.45
CA LEU A 244 -41.32 -25.17 -3.33
C LEU A 244 -40.84 -23.73 -3.04
N THR A 245 -41.09 -22.89 -4.05
CA THR A 245 -41.37 -21.45 -4.05
C THR A 245 -42.76 -21.13 -3.45
N PRO A 246 -43.05 -19.85 -3.10
CA PRO A 246 -43.83 -19.01 -4.02
C PRO A 246 -43.47 -17.50 -4.07
N THR A 247 -43.42 -16.98 -5.30
CA THR A 247 -44.13 -15.79 -5.83
C THR A 247 -43.86 -14.37 -5.27
N SER A 248 -43.29 -13.51 -6.13
CA SER A 248 -43.26 -12.04 -6.07
C SER A 248 -44.67 -11.40 -6.16
N PRO A 249 -44.77 -10.06 -5.99
CA PRO A 249 -44.90 -9.26 -7.21
C PRO A 249 -44.05 -7.98 -7.23
N SER A 250 -43.74 -7.58 -8.45
CA SER A 250 -42.87 -6.50 -8.88
C SER A 250 -43.53 -5.12 -8.94
N ALA A 251 -42.65 -4.11 -9.06
CA ALA A 251 -42.71 -2.89 -9.90
C ALA A 251 -42.98 -1.54 -9.19
N PRO A 252 -42.61 -0.38 -9.79
CA PRO A 252 -41.81 -0.17 -11.02
C PRO A 252 -40.60 0.80 -10.87
N PHE A 253 -39.74 0.70 -11.88
CA PHE A 253 -38.77 1.69 -12.34
C PHE A 253 -39.42 3.05 -12.66
N VAL A 254 -38.77 4.16 -12.32
CA VAL A 254 -38.95 5.44 -13.01
C VAL A 254 -37.58 6.07 -13.27
N SER A 255 -37.15 5.97 -14.53
CA SER A 255 -36.08 6.77 -15.11
C SER A 255 -36.69 8.07 -15.64
N HIS A 256 -36.33 9.22 -15.05
CA HIS A 256 -36.55 10.52 -15.69
C HIS A 256 -35.22 11.25 -15.85
N SER A 257 -34.71 11.21 -17.08
CA SER A 257 -33.84 12.24 -17.62
C SER A 257 -34.71 13.41 -18.06
N SER A 258 -34.45 14.61 -17.52
CA SER A 258 -34.98 15.86 -18.05
C SER A 258 -34.02 16.99 -17.72
N LYS A 259 -33.37 17.50 -18.76
CA LYS A 259 -32.70 18.80 -18.77
C LYS A 259 -33.79 19.87 -18.81
N THR A 260 -33.80 20.81 -17.87
CA THR A 260 -34.28 22.19 -18.12
C THR A 260 -33.83 23.15 -17.01
N LEU A 261 -33.13 24.19 -17.48
CA LEU A 261 -33.08 25.60 -17.07
C LEU A 261 -33.07 26.03 -15.59
N ARG A 262 -32.07 26.87 -15.33
CA ARG A 262 -31.78 27.65 -14.12
C ARG A 262 -32.99 28.46 -13.63
N THR A 263 -33.28 28.31 -12.34
CA THR A 263 -33.91 29.35 -11.52
C THR A 263 -33.05 29.52 -10.28
N HIS A 264 -32.49 30.71 -10.09
CA HIS A 264 -31.65 31.07 -8.93
C HIS A 264 -32.50 31.07 -7.65
N ALA A 265 -32.58 29.92 -6.98
CA ALA A 265 -33.00 29.86 -5.58
C ALA A 265 -31.76 30.12 -4.71
N LEU A 266 -31.79 31.17 -3.90
CA LEU A 266 -30.78 31.50 -2.89
C LEU A 266 -30.58 30.29 -1.98
N ARG A 267 -29.53 29.50 -2.23
CA ARG A 267 -29.11 28.44 -1.32
C ARG A 267 -28.51 29.14 -0.10
N ILE A 268 -29.11 28.91 1.07
CA ILE A 268 -28.51 29.19 2.37
C ILE A 268 -27.20 28.38 2.41
N GLY A 269 -26.11 29.02 2.03
CA GLY A 269 -24.78 28.41 2.00
C GLY A 269 -24.20 28.39 3.40
N LEU A 270 -23.51 27.31 3.75
CA LEU A 270 -22.72 27.25 4.98
C LEU A 270 -21.79 28.48 5.06
N PRO A 271 -21.72 29.17 6.20
CA PRO A 271 -20.85 30.33 6.37
C PRO A 271 -19.39 29.96 6.09
N CYS A 272 -18.65 30.77 5.35
CA CYS A 272 -17.24 30.48 5.04
C CYS A 272 -16.39 30.37 6.31
N LEU A 273 -15.44 29.43 6.33
CA LEU A 273 -14.48 29.32 7.44
C LEU A 273 -13.52 30.51 7.42
N THR A 274 -13.43 31.23 8.55
CA THR A 274 -12.47 32.32 8.75
C THR A 274 -11.03 31.79 8.75
N GLY A 275 -10.04 32.68 8.57
CA GLY A 275 -8.63 32.31 8.64
C GLY A 275 -8.26 31.62 9.96
N GLU A 276 -8.75 32.17 11.07
CA GLU A 276 -8.54 31.61 12.41
C GLU A 276 -9.18 30.22 12.56
N GLN A 277 -10.42 30.06 12.09
CA GLN A 277 -11.10 28.76 12.09
C GLN A 277 -10.33 27.72 11.26
N ARG A 278 -9.76 28.11 10.12
CA ARG A 278 -8.94 27.20 9.31
C ARG A 278 -7.67 26.78 10.01
N VAL A 279 -6.96 27.72 10.66
CA VAL A 279 -5.76 27.42 11.44
C VAL A 279 -6.11 26.49 12.61
N TRP A 280 -7.21 26.78 13.29
CA TRP A 280 -7.69 25.99 14.44
C TRP A 280 -8.04 24.55 14.04
N ILE A 281 -8.80 24.37 12.95
CA ILE A 281 -9.11 23.04 12.38
C ILE A 281 -7.82 22.33 11.97
N LYS A 282 -6.87 23.03 11.35
CA LYS A 282 -5.57 22.45 10.93
C LYS A 282 -4.76 21.97 12.12
N GLN A 283 -4.70 22.75 13.20
CA GLN A 283 -3.95 22.42 14.41
C GLN A 283 -4.50 21.18 15.11
N ARG A 284 -5.82 20.97 15.06
CA ARG A 284 -6.51 19.83 15.66
C ARG A 284 -6.80 18.69 14.68
N LYS A 285 -6.06 18.66 13.56
CA LYS A 285 -6.15 17.61 12.53
C LYS A 285 -7.59 17.36 12.08
N GLY A 286 -8.35 18.44 11.87
CA GLY A 286 -9.74 18.39 11.45
C GLY A 286 -9.93 18.40 9.93
N CYS A 287 -11.15 18.11 9.51
CA CYS A 287 -11.56 18.11 8.12
C CYS A 287 -12.31 19.40 7.76
N PHE A 288 -11.82 20.14 6.75
CA PHE A 288 -12.44 21.38 6.30
C PHE A 288 -13.81 21.19 5.63
N LYS A 289 -14.15 19.98 5.16
CA LYS A 289 -15.42 19.68 4.49
C LYS A 289 -16.54 19.44 5.48
N CYS A 290 -16.36 18.52 6.43
CA CYS A 290 -17.36 18.26 7.48
C CYS A 290 -17.22 19.16 8.70
N ARG A 291 -16.17 19.98 8.76
CA ARG A 291 -15.85 20.93 9.85
C ARG A 291 -15.75 20.25 11.23
N ARG A 292 -15.28 19.00 11.26
CA ARG A 292 -14.99 18.25 12.49
C ARG A 292 -13.51 18.22 12.80
N VAL A 293 -13.13 18.28 14.07
CA VAL A 293 -11.75 18.10 14.55
C VAL A 293 -11.46 16.69 15.06
N TRP A 294 -10.18 16.32 15.13
CA TRP A 294 -9.73 14.98 15.53
C TRP A 294 -10.30 13.85 14.67
N VAL A 295 -10.56 14.13 13.40
CA VAL A 295 -11.08 13.17 12.42
C VAL A 295 -9.99 12.76 11.43
N TYR A 296 -9.91 11.46 11.16
CA TYR A 296 -8.89 10.89 10.28
C TYR A 296 -9.35 10.83 8.82
N HIS A 297 -9.79 11.97 8.28
CA HIS A 297 -10.10 12.11 6.86
C HIS A 297 -9.88 13.55 6.37
N THR A 298 -9.55 13.71 5.10
CA THR A 298 -9.44 15.02 4.44
C THR A 298 -10.73 15.38 3.73
N ALA A 299 -10.84 16.62 3.22
CA ALA A 299 -11.98 17.04 2.40
C ALA A 299 -12.23 16.10 1.20
N TYR A 300 -11.17 15.51 0.64
CA TYR A 300 -11.26 14.57 -0.49
C TYR A 300 -11.85 13.21 -0.06
N TYR A 301 -11.44 12.67 1.09
CA TYR A 301 -11.89 11.37 1.60
C TYR A 301 -12.98 11.47 2.68
N CYS A 302 -13.71 12.58 2.74
CA CYS A 302 -14.70 12.82 3.78
C CYS A 302 -16.01 12.08 3.49
N SER A 303 -16.31 11.06 4.30
CA SER A 303 -17.57 10.31 4.28
C SER A 303 -18.74 11.06 4.92
N ASN A 304 -18.46 12.01 5.82
CA ASN A 304 -19.49 12.75 6.58
C ASN A 304 -20.17 13.86 5.78
N GLY A 305 -19.68 14.18 4.58
CA GLY A 305 -20.21 15.27 3.76
C GLY A 305 -20.01 16.65 4.38
N SER A 306 -20.61 17.67 3.76
CA SER A 306 -20.70 19.00 4.35
C SER A 306 -21.81 19.00 5.42
N PRO A 307 -21.64 19.72 6.55
CA PRO A 307 -22.71 19.83 7.54
C PRO A 307 -23.96 20.46 6.92
N ASP A 308 -25.12 20.15 7.50
CA ASP A 308 -26.36 20.74 7.07
C ASP A 308 -26.38 22.25 7.42
N PRO A 309 -26.58 23.15 6.44
CA PRO A 309 -26.57 24.59 6.67
C PRO A 309 -27.64 25.09 7.65
N GLU A 310 -28.76 24.38 7.81
CA GLU A 310 -29.84 24.78 8.73
C GLU A 310 -29.52 24.45 10.20
N THR A 311 -28.69 23.42 10.43
CA THR A 311 -28.35 22.91 11.76
C THR A 311 -26.90 23.17 12.16
N TYR A 312 -26.12 23.84 11.29
CA TYR A 312 -24.71 24.10 11.53
C TYR A 312 -24.48 25.22 12.57
N GLN A 313 -23.96 24.85 13.74
CA GLN A 313 -23.70 25.77 14.85
C GLN A 313 -22.22 26.14 15.04
N GLY A 314 -21.29 25.52 14.30
CA GLY A 314 -19.87 25.80 14.44
C GLY A 314 -18.97 24.59 14.14
N ILE A 315 -17.68 24.74 14.41
CA ILE A 315 -16.73 23.64 14.28
C ILE A 315 -17.09 22.57 15.31
N MET A 316 -17.16 21.32 14.87
CA MET A 316 -17.63 20.20 15.67
C MET A 316 -16.47 19.31 16.15
N GLU A 317 -16.67 18.59 17.25
CA GLU A 317 -15.82 17.50 17.69
C GLU A 317 -16.03 16.22 16.85
N LYS A 318 -15.27 15.17 17.17
CA LYS A 318 -15.34 13.89 16.45
C LYS A 318 -16.73 13.27 16.48
N ASP A 319 -17.44 13.39 17.61
CA ASP A 319 -18.78 12.86 17.85
C ASP A 319 -19.90 13.71 17.19
N GLY A 320 -19.57 14.90 16.68
CA GLY A 320 -20.54 15.82 16.08
C GLY A 320 -21.14 16.85 17.04
N THR A 321 -20.69 16.90 18.29
CA THR A 321 -21.01 18.01 19.21
C THR A 321 -20.24 19.27 18.84
N VAL A 322 -20.73 20.45 19.20
CA VAL A 322 -20.05 21.72 18.91
C VAL A 322 -18.83 21.87 19.82
N ALA A 323 -17.66 22.17 19.25
CA ALA A 323 -16.44 22.39 20.02
C ALA A 323 -16.53 23.74 20.76
N VAL A 324 -16.52 23.69 22.08
CA VAL A 324 -16.75 24.85 22.97
C VAL A 324 -15.58 25.85 22.93
N ASP A 325 -14.39 25.38 22.54
CA ASP A 325 -13.16 26.16 22.45
C ASP A 325 -12.79 26.58 21.01
N ALA A 326 -13.73 26.44 20.07
CA ALA A 326 -13.57 26.88 18.70
C ALA A 326 -13.78 28.40 18.56
N PRO A 327 -13.00 29.08 17.68
CA PRO A 327 -13.23 30.49 17.38
C PRO A 327 -14.64 30.70 16.82
N GLU A 328 -15.40 31.60 17.45
CA GLU A 328 -16.75 31.96 17.01
C GLU A 328 -16.72 32.54 15.60
N HIS A 329 -17.81 32.30 14.87
CA HIS A 329 -18.00 32.93 13.57
C HIS A 329 -18.40 34.39 13.80
N CYS A 330 -17.43 35.30 13.90
CA CYS A 330 -17.71 36.72 13.90
C CYS A 330 -18.02 37.14 12.45
N PRO A 331 -19.23 37.64 12.15
CA PRO A 331 -19.53 38.16 10.82
C PRO A 331 -18.83 39.51 10.68
N ASP A 332 -17.58 39.52 10.25
CA ASP A 332 -16.94 40.77 9.84
C ASP A 332 -17.53 41.20 8.50
N VAL A 333 -18.42 42.19 8.57
CA VAL A 333 -19.05 42.87 7.43
C VAL A 333 -18.02 43.67 6.60
N SER A 334 -16.73 43.67 6.98
CA SER A 334 -15.71 44.52 6.39
C SER A 334 -14.80 43.86 5.35
N GLN A 335 -15.03 42.60 4.95
CA GLN A 335 -14.19 41.92 3.94
C GLN A 335 -14.83 41.73 2.56
N LEU A 336 -15.92 42.44 2.25
CA LEU A 336 -16.47 42.54 0.89
C LEU A 336 -15.66 43.46 -0.06
N LEU A 337 -14.41 43.79 0.27
CA LEU A 337 -13.53 44.65 -0.55
C LEU A 337 -12.06 44.17 -0.57
N TYR A 338 -11.84 42.86 -0.65
CA TYR A 338 -10.60 42.34 -1.24
C TYR A 338 -10.97 41.34 -2.34
N ASP A 339 -11.38 41.96 -3.45
CA ASP A 339 -11.56 41.35 -4.75
C ASP A 339 -10.23 40.82 -5.31
N ASP A 340 -10.32 39.64 -5.93
CA ASP A 340 -9.85 39.40 -7.31
C ASP A 340 -8.33 39.29 -7.62
N GLU A 341 -7.56 38.50 -6.86
CA GLU A 341 -6.19 38.09 -7.28
C GLU A 341 -5.95 36.59 -7.54
N ASP A 342 -6.84 35.67 -7.15
CA ASP A 342 -6.62 34.23 -7.38
C ASP A 342 -7.16 33.68 -8.72
N ARG A 343 -7.59 34.56 -9.64
CA ARG A 343 -7.99 34.16 -11.02
C ARG A 343 -6.87 34.22 -12.05
N HIS A 344 -5.68 34.71 -11.71
CA HIS A 344 -4.64 34.97 -12.72
C HIS A 344 -3.72 33.80 -13.06
N TRP A 345 -3.87 32.59 -12.48
CA TRP A 345 -3.04 31.43 -12.84
C TRP A 345 -3.61 30.38 -13.80
N ARG A 346 -4.66 30.73 -14.55
CA ARG A 346 -5.09 29.97 -15.72
C ARG A 346 -5.50 30.90 -16.86
N SER A 347 -4.52 31.44 -17.57
CA SER A 347 -4.55 31.65 -19.03
C SER A 347 -3.34 32.48 -19.47
N SER A 348 -2.74 32.05 -20.59
CA SER A 348 -1.56 32.61 -21.27
C SER A 348 -0.23 32.22 -20.59
N VAL A 349 0.67 31.47 -21.23
CA VAL A 349 1.19 31.66 -22.60
C VAL A 349 1.52 30.30 -23.24
N ASP A 350 1.08 30.18 -24.51
CA ASP A 350 1.51 29.37 -25.67
C ASP A 350 1.82 27.87 -25.57
#